data_AF-A0A0M8WHN3-F1
#
_entry.id   AF-A0A0M8WHN3-F1
#
_cell.length_a   1.000
_cell.length_b   1.000
_cell.length_c   1.000
_cell.angle_alpha   90.00
_cell.angle_beta   90.00
_cell.angle_gamma   90.00
#
_symmetry.space_group_name_H-M   'P 1'
#
loop_
_entity.id
_entity.type
_entity.pdbx_description
1 polymer ?
#
loop_
_entity_poly.entity_id
_entity_poly.type
_entity_poly.pdbx_seq_one_letter_code
_entity_poly.pdbx_strand_id
1 'polypeptide(L)'
;MSRWYVRQPTKRGGIHPPRTSINRIGEHSSAMRRQEQRIHDKQILANYVQLKPGVLVIWDRRPHRVVELAERPLDLWGEKHEQRYATAIEQWEIGGRRGDRPEKTTWTGRPYVFVLQPDGKSHEKPVHLIGPANHSWDVLPEHYAICSACGELPPCSHELAEREADQQAARADVLMDIPLGHCLGCGEFITSRQQATRFPGPNLWRPDLPENSAVFHARQECSTPREQYRQQWEARGGMKQQPSLFTDEESPR
;
A
#
# COMPACT_ATOMS: atom_id res chain seq x y z
N MET A 1 -17.54 -10.47 24.60
CA MET A 1 -17.10 -9.09 24.30
C MET A 1 -15.62 -9.12 23.94
N SER A 2 -15.24 -8.60 22.77
CA SER A 2 -13.84 -8.54 22.33
C SER A 2 -13.09 -7.52 23.19
N ARG A 3 -11.96 -7.90 23.81
CA ARG A 3 -11.19 -7.02 24.70
C ARG A 3 -10.36 -5.99 23.93
N TRP A 4 -10.38 -4.73 24.32
CA TRP A 4 -9.51 -3.70 23.76
C TRP A 4 -8.28 -3.52 24.64
N TYR A 5 -7.12 -3.31 24.02
CA TYR A 5 -5.87 -3.01 24.71
C TYR A 5 -5.46 -1.57 24.40
N VAL A 6 -4.82 -0.89 25.35
CA VAL A 6 -4.46 0.54 25.24
C VAL A 6 -3.63 0.85 23.99
N ARG A 7 -2.78 -0.07 23.56
CA ARG A 7 -1.92 0.09 22.37
C ARG A 7 -2.53 -0.45 21.08
N GLN A 8 -3.78 -0.91 21.10
CA GLN A 8 -4.44 -1.44 19.93
C GLN A 8 -5.34 -0.36 19.32
N PRO A 9 -4.87 0.38 18.28
CA PRO A 9 -5.65 1.47 17.70
C PRO A 9 -6.89 0.95 16.99
N THR A 10 -6.80 -0.21 16.34
CA THR A 10 -7.89 -0.81 15.57
C THR A 10 -7.95 -2.33 15.73
N LYS A 11 -9.12 -2.88 15.41
CA LYS A 11 -9.34 -4.30 15.19
C LYS A 11 -9.86 -4.54 13.78
N ARG A 12 -9.61 -5.75 13.27
CA ARG A 12 -10.23 -6.16 12.02
C ARG A 12 -11.70 -6.50 12.26
N GLY A 13 -12.57 -6.02 11.38
CA GLY A 13 -13.99 -6.34 11.38
C GLY A 13 -14.55 -6.61 10.00
N GLY A 14 -15.83 -7.00 9.97
CA GLY A 14 -16.59 -7.29 8.76
C GLY A 14 -17.95 -7.90 9.09
N ILE A 15 -18.70 -8.30 8.06
CA ILE A 15 -20.05 -8.86 8.23
C ILE A 15 -20.01 -10.27 8.84
N HIS A 16 -19.07 -11.09 8.38
CA HIS A 16 -18.91 -12.48 8.81
C HIS A 16 -17.51 -12.74 9.34
N PRO A 17 -17.39 -13.46 10.46
CA PRO A 17 -16.08 -13.84 10.97
C PRO A 17 -15.27 -14.57 9.89
N PRO A 18 -13.95 -14.36 9.86
CA PRO A 18 -13.11 -15.01 8.87
C PRO A 18 -13.27 -16.53 8.99
N ARG A 19 -13.31 -17.21 7.83
CA ARG A 19 -13.26 -18.67 7.81
C ARG A 19 -11.91 -19.11 8.35
N THR A 20 -11.86 -19.61 9.57
CA THR A 20 -10.65 -20.19 10.16
C THR A 20 -10.39 -21.58 9.59
N SER A 21 -9.13 -22.00 9.62
CA SER A 21 -8.68 -23.29 9.07
C SER A 21 -9.04 -24.50 9.92
N ILE A 22 -9.72 -24.29 11.06
CA ILE A 22 -10.22 -25.33 11.95
C ILE A 22 -10.97 -26.39 11.13
N ASN A 23 -10.32 -27.55 10.93
CA ASN A 23 -10.78 -28.72 10.16
C ASN A 23 -10.66 -28.67 8.62
N ARG A 24 -9.74 -27.89 8.03
CA ARG A 24 -9.46 -27.99 6.58
C ARG A 24 -8.57 -29.20 6.25
N ILE A 25 -8.93 -29.91 5.18
CA ILE A 25 -8.08 -30.94 4.56
C ILE A 25 -6.77 -30.29 4.11
N GLY A 26 -5.63 -30.84 4.55
CA GLY A 26 -4.28 -30.28 4.33
C GLY A 26 -3.62 -29.68 5.58
N GLU A 27 -4.07 -30.04 6.79
CA GLU A 27 -3.43 -29.64 8.04
C GLU A 27 -1.92 -29.95 8.03
N HIS A 28 -1.14 -29.13 8.75
CA HIS A 28 0.27 -29.42 8.98
C HIS A 28 0.45 -30.84 9.54
N SER A 29 1.43 -31.57 9.01
CA SER A 29 1.72 -32.95 9.44
C SER A 29 2.18 -33.05 10.90
N SER A 30 2.74 -31.97 11.46
CA SER A 30 3.19 -31.88 12.84
C SER A 30 2.05 -31.52 13.80
N ALA A 31 1.92 -32.30 14.89
CA ALA A 31 0.99 -32.01 15.98
C ALA A 31 1.20 -30.61 16.60
N MET A 32 2.47 -30.19 16.74
CA MET A 32 2.83 -28.87 17.25
C MET A 32 2.34 -27.75 16.34
N ARG A 33 2.57 -27.87 15.02
CA ARG A 33 2.10 -26.87 14.04
C ARG A 33 0.57 -26.79 13.98
N ARG A 34 -0.14 -27.91 14.14
CA ARG A 34 -1.61 -27.90 14.26
C ARG A 34 -2.07 -27.15 15.50
N GLN A 35 -1.38 -27.32 16.62
CA GLN A 35 -1.67 -26.57 17.85
C GLN A 35 -1.40 -25.08 17.67
N GLU A 36 -0.26 -24.69 17.10
CA GLU A 36 0.07 -23.29 16.77
C GLU A 36 -0.99 -22.66 15.86
N GLN A 37 -1.40 -23.36 14.80
CA GLN A 37 -2.45 -22.88 13.90
C GLN A 37 -3.79 -22.69 14.62
N ARG A 38 -4.18 -23.60 15.52
CA ARG A 38 -5.40 -23.44 16.33
C ARG A 38 -5.32 -22.25 17.28
N ILE A 39 -4.14 -21.99 17.85
CA ILE A 39 -3.91 -20.80 18.69
C ILE A 39 -4.05 -19.54 17.83
N HIS A 40 -3.43 -19.52 16.65
CA HIS A 40 -3.51 -18.40 15.72
C HIS A 40 -4.96 -18.13 15.26
N ASP A 41 -5.69 -19.18 14.87
CA ASP A 41 -7.11 -19.07 14.47
C ASP A 41 -7.98 -18.51 15.60
N LYS A 42 -7.76 -18.98 16.85
CA LYS A 42 -8.45 -18.42 18.02
C LYS A 42 -8.09 -16.97 18.29
N GLN A 43 -6.82 -16.58 18.09
CA GLN A 43 -6.39 -15.18 18.22
C GLN A 43 -7.04 -14.30 17.15
N ILE A 44 -7.12 -14.77 15.89
CA ILE A 44 -7.84 -14.07 14.81
C ILE A 44 -9.29 -13.84 15.22
N LEU A 45 -10.00 -14.89 15.66
CA LEU A 45 -11.40 -14.78 16.07
C LEU A 45 -11.59 -13.86 17.28
N ALA A 46 -10.68 -13.90 18.26
CA ALA A 46 -10.74 -13.02 19.43
C ALA A 46 -10.46 -11.54 19.10
N ASN A 47 -9.64 -11.29 18.07
CA ASN A 47 -9.32 -9.96 17.58
C ASN A 47 -10.30 -9.46 16.51
N TYR A 48 -11.23 -10.30 16.07
CA TYR A 48 -12.25 -9.94 15.11
C TYR A 48 -13.44 -9.24 15.79
N VAL A 49 -13.97 -8.22 15.14
CA VAL A 49 -15.22 -7.57 15.54
C VAL A 49 -16.24 -7.72 14.43
N GLN A 50 -17.31 -8.46 14.71
CA GLN A 50 -18.43 -8.54 13.78
C GLN A 50 -19.15 -7.19 13.73
N LEU A 51 -19.32 -6.66 12.53
CA LEU A 51 -20.03 -5.41 12.31
C LEU A 51 -21.51 -5.56 12.63
N LYS A 52 -22.02 -4.57 13.35
CA LYS A 52 -23.42 -4.39 13.74
C LYS A 52 -23.68 -2.89 13.83
N PRO A 53 -24.95 -2.45 13.73
CA PRO A 53 -25.32 -1.08 14.08
C PRO A 53 -24.73 -0.68 15.44
N GLY A 54 -24.19 0.54 15.51
CA GLY A 54 -23.52 1.11 16.68
C GLY A 54 -22.00 0.93 16.71
N VAL A 55 -21.41 0.01 15.92
CA VAL A 55 -19.95 -0.20 15.89
C VAL A 55 -19.25 0.97 15.18
N LEU A 56 -18.10 1.38 15.70
CA LEU A 56 -17.24 2.40 15.09
C LEU A 56 -16.27 1.78 14.08
N VAL A 57 -16.22 2.34 12.89
CA VAL A 57 -15.33 1.94 11.80
C VAL A 57 -14.57 3.14 11.26
N ILE A 58 -13.43 2.89 10.63
CA ILE A 58 -12.69 3.90 9.89
C ILE A 58 -13.19 3.89 8.44
N TRP A 59 -13.60 5.05 7.96
CA TRP A 59 -13.81 5.30 6.54
C TRP A 59 -13.20 6.64 6.20
N ASP A 60 -12.42 6.69 5.10
CA ASP A 60 -11.71 7.89 4.66
C ASP A 60 -10.95 8.59 5.81
N ARG A 61 -10.18 7.78 6.57
CA ARG A 61 -9.34 8.22 7.70
C ARG A 61 -10.09 8.87 8.87
N ARG A 62 -11.42 8.82 8.86
CA ARG A 62 -12.30 9.40 9.87
C ARG A 62 -13.17 8.34 10.56
N PRO A 63 -13.51 8.53 11.85
CA PRO A 63 -14.38 7.64 12.59
C PRO A 63 -15.83 7.79 12.11
N HIS A 64 -16.46 6.66 11.83
CA HIS A 64 -17.87 6.59 11.49
C HIS A 64 -18.55 5.50 12.31
N ARG A 65 -19.79 5.76 12.74
CA ARG A 65 -20.65 4.78 13.37
C ARG A 65 -21.50 4.08 12.32
N VAL A 66 -21.51 2.76 12.35
CA VAL A 66 -22.39 1.96 11.51
C VAL A 66 -23.83 2.16 11.95
N VAL A 67 -24.69 2.60 11.03
CA VAL A 67 -26.12 2.78 11.28
C VAL A 67 -26.90 1.58 10.76
N GLU A 68 -26.60 1.16 9.54
CA GLU A 68 -27.32 0.10 8.86
C GLU A 68 -26.36 -0.79 8.07
N LEU A 69 -26.66 -2.08 8.08
CA LEU A 69 -26.01 -3.10 7.26
C LEU A 69 -27.13 -3.93 6.63
N ALA A 70 -27.21 -3.92 5.31
CA ALA A 70 -28.22 -4.67 4.58
C ALA A 70 -27.59 -5.43 3.42
N GLU A 71 -27.95 -6.71 3.28
CA GLU A 71 -27.59 -7.47 2.08
C GLU A 71 -28.41 -6.96 0.90
N ARG A 72 -27.77 -6.73 -0.23
CA ARG A 72 -28.49 -6.29 -1.42
C ARG A 72 -29.19 -7.50 -2.07
N PRO A 73 -30.49 -7.39 -2.39
CA PRO A 73 -31.24 -8.43 -3.10
C PRO A 73 -30.52 -8.91 -4.37
N LEU A 74 -30.63 -10.21 -4.67
CA LEU A 74 -29.88 -10.88 -5.76
C LEU A 74 -30.13 -10.25 -7.13
N ASP A 75 -31.35 -9.80 -7.37
CA ASP A 75 -31.79 -9.12 -8.59
C ASP A 75 -31.18 -7.72 -8.77
N LEU A 76 -30.62 -7.13 -7.70
CA LEU A 76 -30.09 -5.77 -7.71
C LEU A 76 -28.56 -5.69 -7.64
N TRP A 77 -27.82 -6.79 -7.81
CA TRP A 77 -26.35 -6.79 -7.67
C TRP A 77 -25.63 -5.82 -8.62
N GLY A 78 -26.22 -5.60 -9.80
CA GLY A 78 -25.62 -4.80 -10.87
C GLY A 78 -24.44 -5.52 -11.54
N GLU A 79 -24.03 -5.02 -12.71
CA GLU A 79 -23.05 -5.70 -13.57
C GLU A 79 -21.72 -6.00 -12.88
N LYS A 80 -21.19 -5.04 -12.12
CA LYS A 80 -19.89 -5.18 -11.43
C LYS A 80 -19.86 -6.36 -10.46
N HIS A 81 -20.93 -6.59 -9.70
CA HIS A 81 -20.95 -7.68 -8.72
C HIS A 81 -21.28 -9.01 -9.39
N GLU A 82 -22.13 -9.02 -10.42
CA GLU A 82 -22.37 -10.19 -11.27
C GLU A 82 -21.08 -10.68 -11.95
N GLN A 83 -20.29 -9.77 -12.52
CA GLN A 83 -18.98 -10.09 -13.09
C GLN A 83 -18.03 -10.68 -12.04
N ARG A 84 -17.95 -10.09 -10.84
CA ARG A 84 -17.12 -10.64 -9.75
C ARG A 84 -17.57 -12.04 -9.33
N TYR A 85 -18.88 -12.31 -9.35
CA TYR A 85 -19.41 -13.64 -9.08
C TYR A 85 -19.05 -14.64 -10.18
N ALA A 86 -19.18 -14.25 -11.45
CA ALA A 86 -18.75 -15.07 -12.58
C ALA A 86 -17.25 -15.41 -12.51
N THR A 87 -16.40 -14.42 -12.22
CA THR A 87 -14.96 -14.64 -11.99
C THR A 87 -14.71 -15.59 -10.82
N ALA A 88 -15.50 -15.53 -9.74
CA ALA A 88 -15.35 -16.45 -8.62
C ALA A 88 -15.70 -17.90 -8.99
N ILE A 89 -16.69 -18.12 -9.86
CA ILE A 89 -17.01 -19.44 -10.42
C ILE A 89 -15.85 -19.93 -11.29
N GLU A 90 -15.37 -19.10 -12.22
CA GLU A 90 -14.26 -19.44 -13.12
C GLU A 90 -13.00 -19.81 -12.33
N GLN A 91 -12.65 -19.03 -11.30
CA GLN A 91 -11.52 -19.32 -10.42
C GLN A 91 -11.69 -20.64 -9.67
N TRP A 92 -12.92 -20.98 -9.26
CA TRP A 92 -13.19 -22.28 -8.63
C TRP A 92 -13.03 -23.44 -9.64
N GLU A 93 -13.48 -23.25 -10.88
CA GLU A 93 -13.33 -24.24 -11.95
C GLU A 93 -11.86 -24.48 -12.32
N ILE A 94 -11.10 -23.40 -12.56
CA ILE A 94 -9.66 -23.46 -12.91
C ILE A 94 -8.82 -23.94 -11.73
N GLY A 95 -9.17 -23.54 -10.50
CA GLY A 95 -8.47 -23.89 -9.27
C GLY A 95 -8.63 -25.35 -8.81
N GLY A 96 -9.16 -26.22 -9.68
CA GLY A 96 -9.35 -27.64 -9.40
C GLY A 96 -10.52 -27.95 -8.47
N ARG A 97 -11.55 -27.08 -8.45
CA ARG A 97 -12.82 -27.28 -7.72
C ARG A 97 -12.64 -27.59 -6.23
N ARG A 98 -11.66 -26.94 -5.60
CA ARG A 98 -11.35 -27.14 -4.18
C ARG A 98 -12.40 -26.43 -3.32
N GLY A 99 -13.07 -27.19 -2.45
CA GLY A 99 -14.14 -26.69 -1.58
C GLY A 99 -15.47 -26.49 -2.31
N ASP A 100 -16.45 -25.94 -1.60
CA ASP A 100 -17.81 -25.77 -2.11
C ASP A 100 -17.86 -24.80 -3.30
N ARG A 101 -18.68 -25.13 -4.30
CA ARG A 101 -18.95 -24.25 -5.42
C ARG A 101 -19.57 -22.94 -4.91
N PRO A 102 -19.12 -21.76 -5.36
CA PRO A 102 -19.72 -20.50 -4.94
C PRO A 102 -21.20 -20.42 -5.34
N GLU A 103 -22.10 -20.37 -4.37
CA GLU A 103 -23.52 -20.07 -4.58
C GLU A 103 -23.78 -18.59 -4.33
N LYS A 104 -24.68 -17.94 -5.08
CA LYS A 104 -24.96 -16.51 -4.91
C LYS A 104 -25.34 -16.13 -3.47
N THR A 105 -26.09 -17.00 -2.78
CA THR A 105 -26.57 -16.78 -1.40
C THR A 105 -25.47 -16.91 -0.35
N THR A 106 -24.46 -17.76 -0.58
CA THR A 106 -23.41 -18.06 0.42
C THR A 106 -22.04 -17.49 0.05
N TRP A 107 -21.91 -16.95 -1.16
CA TRP A 107 -20.67 -16.37 -1.67
C TRP A 107 -20.25 -15.17 -0.82
N THR A 108 -18.99 -15.16 -0.39
CA THR A 108 -18.46 -14.13 0.52
C THR A 108 -18.29 -12.77 -0.15
N GLY A 109 -18.31 -12.69 -1.48
CA GLY A 109 -18.21 -11.44 -2.24
C GLY A 109 -19.55 -10.73 -2.49
N ARG A 110 -20.66 -11.25 -1.96
CA ARG A 110 -22.00 -10.71 -2.20
C ARG A 110 -22.14 -9.24 -1.74
N PRO A 111 -22.86 -8.39 -2.49
CA PRO A 111 -22.96 -6.96 -2.20
C PRO A 111 -23.78 -6.67 -0.94
N TYR A 112 -23.23 -5.81 -0.10
CA TYR A 112 -23.83 -5.23 1.09
C TYR A 112 -23.90 -3.71 0.97
N VAL A 113 -24.99 -3.16 1.48
CA VAL A 113 -25.16 -1.73 1.72
C VAL A 113 -24.67 -1.43 3.13
N PHE A 114 -23.76 -0.46 3.23
CA PHE A 114 -23.24 0.05 4.48
C PHE A 114 -23.68 1.51 4.61
N VAL A 115 -24.42 1.83 5.68
CA VAL A 115 -24.78 3.22 6.01
C VAL A 115 -23.95 3.65 7.21
N LEU A 116 -23.12 4.65 7.01
CA LEU A 116 -22.14 5.14 7.98
C LEU A 116 -22.44 6.59 8.37
N GLN A 117 -22.58 6.85 9.66
CA GLN A 117 -22.74 8.21 10.19
C GLN A 117 -21.38 8.70 10.73
N PRO A 118 -20.90 9.90 10.37
CA PRO A 118 -19.74 10.48 11.04
C PRO A 118 -19.92 10.53 12.57
N ASP A 119 -18.95 9.99 13.32
CA ASP A 119 -19.08 9.90 14.77
C ASP A 119 -19.02 11.30 15.41
N GLY A 120 -19.85 11.53 16.44
CA GLY A 120 -20.00 12.85 17.08
C GLY A 120 -20.74 13.91 16.26
N LYS A 121 -21.14 13.62 15.02
CA LYS A 121 -21.83 14.57 14.14
C LYS A 121 -23.12 13.98 13.57
N SER A 122 -24.12 13.83 14.42
CA SER A 122 -25.42 13.25 14.07
C SER A 122 -26.21 14.00 12.98
N HIS A 123 -25.93 15.30 12.79
CA HIS A 123 -26.61 16.13 11.80
C HIS A 123 -25.98 16.09 10.41
N GLU A 124 -24.75 15.58 10.27
CA GLU A 124 -24.12 15.43 8.96
C GLU A 124 -24.80 14.32 8.15
N LYS A 125 -24.74 14.42 6.82
CA LYS A 125 -25.36 13.42 5.95
C LYS A 125 -24.63 12.07 6.09
N PRO A 126 -25.34 10.95 6.27
CA PRO A 126 -24.73 9.64 6.30
C PRO A 126 -24.10 9.29 4.95
N VAL A 127 -23.00 8.54 5.01
CA VAL A 127 -22.31 7.98 3.85
C VAL A 127 -22.96 6.63 3.52
N HIS A 128 -23.46 6.49 2.29
CA HIS A 128 -24.01 5.26 1.78
C HIS A 128 -23.00 4.59 0.85
N LEU A 129 -22.56 3.39 1.22
CA LEU A 129 -21.57 2.62 0.47
C LEU A 129 -22.16 1.28 0.04
N ILE A 130 -21.70 0.79 -1.11
CA ILE A 130 -21.97 -0.58 -1.56
C ILE A 130 -20.62 -1.27 -1.70
N GLY A 131 -20.44 -2.36 -0.97
CA GLY A 131 -19.20 -3.13 -0.95
C GLY A 131 -19.47 -4.62 -0.78
N PRO A 132 -18.47 -5.49 -0.98
CA PRO A 132 -18.65 -6.93 -0.79
C PRO A 132 -18.75 -7.28 0.71
N ALA A 133 -19.46 -8.36 1.05
CA ALA A 133 -19.64 -8.83 2.42
C ALA A 133 -18.31 -9.21 3.11
N ASN A 134 -17.32 -9.63 2.33
CA ASN A 134 -15.95 -9.91 2.80
C ASN A 134 -15.05 -8.67 2.89
N HIS A 135 -15.59 -7.46 2.72
CA HIS A 135 -14.82 -6.25 2.95
C HIS A 135 -14.30 -6.22 4.40
N SER A 136 -13.00 -5.96 4.53
CA SER A 136 -12.33 -5.87 5.81
C SER A 136 -12.40 -4.44 6.30
N TRP A 137 -12.98 -4.24 7.47
CA TRP A 137 -13.08 -2.93 8.10
C TRP A 137 -12.05 -2.79 9.22
N ASP A 138 -11.49 -1.61 9.37
CA ASP A 138 -10.79 -1.24 10.60
C ASP A 138 -11.81 -0.70 11.58
N VAL A 139 -12.00 -1.43 12.68
CA VAL A 139 -12.94 -1.12 13.75
C VAL A 139 -12.19 -0.38 14.85
N LEU A 140 -12.81 0.65 15.38
CA LEU A 140 -12.27 1.45 16.48
C LEU A 140 -12.84 1.02 17.83
N PRO A 141 -12.09 1.21 18.93
CA PRO A 141 -12.66 1.22 20.29
C PRO A 141 -13.60 2.42 20.47
N GLU A 142 -14.45 2.42 21.51
CA GLU A 142 -15.29 3.58 21.85
C GLU A 142 -14.47 4.83 22.25
N HIS A 143 -13.28 4.63 22.81
CA HIS A 143 -12.36 5.71 23.14
C HIS A 143 -11.16 5.65 22.20
N TYR A 144 -11.08 6.62 21.29
CA TYR A 144 -10.02 6.71 20.29
C TYR A 144 -9.43 8.13 20.26
N ALA A 145 -8.20 8.25 19.77
CA ALA A 145 -7.53 9.53 19.62
C ALA A 145 -7.79 10.11 18.23
N ILE A 146 -7.96 11.43 18.15
CA ILE A 146 -8.03 12.19 16.90
C ILE A 146 -7.04 13.35 16.95
N CYS A 147 -6.57 13.76 15.78
CA CYS A 147 -5.84 15.01 15.63
C CYS A 147 -6.79 16.18 15.92
N SER A 148 -6.43 17.03 16.88
CA SER A 148 -7.24 18.21 17.22
C SER A 148 -7.31 19.24 16.08
N ALA A 149 -6.31 19.29 15.20
CA ALA A 149 -6.25 20.26 14.11
C ALA A 149 -7.13 19.87 12.91
N CYS A 150 -7.07 18.61 12.46
CA CYS A 150 -7.78 18.15 11.26
C CYS A 150 -8.95 17.16 11.51
N GLY A 151 -9.10 16.66 12.75
CA GLY A 151 -10.15 15.71 13.11
C GLY A 151 -9.95 14.29 12.58
N GLU A 152 -8.80 13.99 11.96
CA GLU A 152 -8.48 12.64 11.48
C GLU A 152 -7.86 11.76 12.56
N LEU A 153 -7.88 10.45 12.31
CA LEU A 153 -7.18 9.46 13.14
C LEU A 153 -5.66 9.53 12.91
N PRO A 154 -4.84 9.30 13.96
CA PRO A 154 -3.39 9.26 13.84
C PRO A 154 -2.89 8.00 13.09
N PRO A 155 -1.81 8.08 12.29
CA PRO A 155 -1.16 9.33 11.87
C PRO A 155 -2.05 10.09 10.90
N CYS A 156 -2.24 11.39 11.13
CA CYS A 156 -3.13 12.22 10.30
C CYS A 156 -2.49 12.59 8.95
N SER A 157 -3.28 13.04 7.97
CA SER A 157 -2.76 13.42 6.64
C SER A 157 -1.67 14.49 6.72
N HIS A 158 -1.78 15.43 7.67
CA HIS A 158 -0.75 16.45 7.92
C HIS A 158 0.56 15.80 8.35
N GLU A 159 0.54 14.94 9.37
CA GLU A 159 1.74 14.24 9.86
C GLU A 159 2.38 13.37 8.78
N LEU A 160 1.57 12.72 7.94
CA LEU A 160 2.07 11.95 6.80
C LEU A 160 2.74 12.85 5.76
N ALA A 161 2.17 14.01 5.47
CA ALA A 161 2.76 14.98 4.53
C ALA A 161 4.06 15.58 5.07
N GLU A 162 4.14 15.92 6.37
CA GLU A 162 5.38 16.37 7.01
C GLU A 162 6.45 15.29 6.97
N ARG A 163 6.10 14.04 7.31
CA ARG A 163 7.04 12.91 7.22
C ARG A 163 7.54 12.68 5.79
N GLU A 164 6.68 12.83 4.79
CA GLU A 164 7.10 12.72 3.40
C GLU A 164 8.02 13.88 3.01
N ALA A 165 7.67 15.11 3.40
CA ALA A 165 8.52 16.29 3.16
C ALA A 165 9.90 16.13 3.80
N ASP A 166 9.98 15.68 5.06
CA ASP A 166 11.23 15.40 5.77
C ASP A 166 12.07 14.33 5.05
N GLN A 167 11.43 13.25 4.56
CA GLN A 167 12.13 12.22 3.79
C GLN A 167 12.67 12.75 2.46
N GLN A 168 11.91 13.61 1.78
CA GLN A 168 12.37 14.21 0.52
C GLN A 168 13.48 15.24 0.76
N ALA A 169 13.38 16.04 1.83
CA ALA A 169 14.43 16.97 2.24
C ALA A 169 15.72 16.22 2.56
N ALA A 170 15.66 15.16 3.38
CA ALA A 170 16.83 14.35 3.71
C ALA A 170 17.46 13.69 2.47
N ARG A 171 16.65 13.23 1.50
CA ARG A 171 17.15 12.71 0.22
C ARG A 171 17.83 13.80 -0.61
N ALA A 172 17.28 15.01 -0.62
CA ALA A 172 17.88 16.15 -1.30
C ALA A 172 19.21 16.53 -0.64
N ASP A 173 19.27 16.59 0.69
CA ASP A 173 20.50 16.90 1.44
C ASP A 173 21.62 15.88 1.13
N VAL A 174 21.30 14.58 1.21
CA VAL A 174 22.27 13.51 0.85
C VAL A 174 22.76 13.66 -0.58
N LEU A 175 21.88 14.03 -1.51
CA LEU A 175 22.23 14.27 -2.90
C LEU A 175 23.13 15.51 -3.05
N MET A 176 22.87 16.58 -2.29
CA MET A 176 23.68 17.82 -2.26
C MET A 176 25.08 17.61 -1.69
N ASP A 177 25.24 16.64 -0.80
CA ASP A 177 26.54 16.26 -0.23
C ASP A 177 27.45 15.50 -1.22
N ILE A 178 26.90 15.00 -2.34
CA ILE A 178 27.68 14.24 -3.33
C ILE A 178 28.66 15.17 -4.07
N PRO A 179 29.98 14.97 -4.00
CA PRO A 179 30.93 15.83 -4.70
C PRO A 179 30.91 15.63 -6.22
N LEU A 180 31.49 16.58 -6.95
CA LEU A 180 31.68 16.45 -8.40
C LEU A 180 32.50 15.19 -8.75
N GLY A 181 32.07 14.44 -9.77
CA GLY A 181 32.75 13.21 -10.22
C GLY A 181 32.37 11.96 -9.43
N HIS A 182 31.51 12.09 -8.41
CA HIS A 182 30.93 10.94 -7.71
C HIS A 182 29.64 10.48 -8.39
N CYS A 183 29.33 9.20 -8.19
CA CYS A 183 28.10 8.59 -8.67
C CYS A 183 26.90 9.18 -7.93
N LEU A 184 25.96 9.81 -8.65
CA LEU A 184 24.75 10.40 -8.05
C LEU A 184 23.79 9.35 -7.45
N GLY A 185 23.99 8.06 -7.72
CA GLY A 185 23.18 6.98 -7.16
C GLY A 185 23.67 6.44 -5.82
N CYS A 186 24.98 6.37 -5.61
CA CYS A 186 25.57 5.77 -4.41
C CYS A 186 26.54 6.67 -3.64
N GLY A 187 26.89 7.84 -4.17
CA GLY A 187 27.79 8.81 -3.54
C GLY A 187 29.28 8.47 -3.62
N GLU A 188 29.67 7.34 -4.20
CA GLU A 188 31.08 6.95 -4.33
C GLU A 188 31.78 7.63 -5.51
N PHE A 189 33.08 7.91 -5.34
CA PHE A 189 33.92 8.47 -6.40
C PHE A 189 34.04 7.50 -7.59
N ILE A 190 33.90 8.01 -8.82
CA ILE A 190 34.07 7.21 -10.03
C ILE A 190 35.50 7.37 -10.54
N THR A 191 36.29 6.31 -10.41
CA THR A 191 37.66 6.28 -10.94
C THR A 191 37.68 6.07 -12.45
N SER A 192 38.78 6.44 -13.11
CA SER A 192 38.97 6.28 -14.56
C SER A 192 38.86 4.83 -15.07
N ARG A 193 39.05 3.84 -14.20
CA ARG A 193 38.97 2.40 -14.55
C ARG A 193 37.55 1.84 -14.44
N GLN A 194 36.62 2.56 -13.81
CA GLN A 194 35.26 2.08 -13.58
C GLN A 194 34.34 2.50 -14.73
N GLN A 195 33.47 1.57 -15.16
CA GLN A 195 32.45 1.90 -16.15
C GLN A 195 31.37 2.79 -15.53
N ALA A 196 30.99 3.85 -16.27
CA ALA A 196 30.01 4.82 -15.84
C ALA A 196 29.14 5.29 -17.00
N THR A 197 27.90 5.65 -16.69
CA THR A 197 26.95 6.29 -17.61
C THR A 197 26.92 7.78 -17.29
N ARG A 198 27.13 8.61 -18.32
CA ARG A 198 27.08 10.08 -18.23
C ARG A 198 25.88 10.59 -19.01
N PHE A 199 25.22 11.61 -18.48
CA PHE A 199 24.12 12.28 -19.16
C PHE A 199 24.55 13.70 -19.53
N PRO A 200 24.42 14.09 -20.82
CA PRO A 200 24.85 15.41 -21.25
C PRO A 200 23.84 16.50 -20.87
N GLY A 201 24.32 17.74 -20.78
CA GLY A 201 23.54 18.92 -20.45
C GLY A 201 23.46 19.23 -18.96
N PRO A 202 22.47 20.03 -18.52
CA PRO A 202 22.35 20.45 -17.13
C PRO A 202 22.03 19.25 -16.23
N ASN A 203 22.63 19.24 -15.04
CA ASN A 203 22.38 18.21 -14.05
C ASN A 203 21.03 18.44 -13.37
N LEU A 204 20.09 17.52 -13.59
CA LEU A 204 18.70 17.67 -13.11
C LEU A 204 18.57 17.51 -11.60
N TRP A 205 19.48 16.76 -11.00
CA TRP A 205 19.47 16.40 -9.58
C TRP A 205 20.37 17.34 -8.76
N ARG A 206 21.46 17.81 -9.39
CA ARG A 206 22.44 18.72 -8.81
C ARG A 206 22.67 19.92 -9.73
N PRO A 207 21.68 20.83 -9.83
CA PRO A 207 21.75 21.98 -10.74
C PRO A 207 22.83 23.00 -10.36
N ASP A 208 23.37 22.89 -9.14
CA ASP A 208 24.53 23.64 -8.66
C ASP A 208 25.86 23.15 -9.26
N LEU A 209 25.92 21.91 -9.76
CA LEU A 209 27.10 21.37 -10.42
C LEU A 209 27.17 21.79 -11.90
N PRO A 210 28.38 21.84 -12.51
CA PRO A 210 28.55 22.16 -13.92
C PRO A 210 27.76 21.24 -14.86
N GLU A 211 27.58 21.67 -16.11
CA GLU A 211 27.00 20.83 -17.16
C GLU A 211 27.79 19.52 -17.36
N ASN A 212 27.12 18.47 -17.80
CA ASN A 212 27.67 17.13 -18.00
C ASN A 212 28.24 16.46 -16.72
N SER A 213 27.87 16.96 -15.53
CA SER A 213 28.27 16.40 -14.24
C SER A 213 27.44 15.20 -13.79
N ALA A 214 26.31 14.92 -14.45
CA ALA A 214 25.43 13.81 -14.09
C ALA A 214 26.05 12.47 -14.50
N VAL A 215 26.60 11.76 -13.51
CA VAL A 215 27.30 10.48 -13.72
C VAL A 215 26.85 9.42 -12.73
N PHE A 216 26.74 8.19 -13.22
CA PHE A 216 26.36 7.01 -12.43
C PHE A 216 27.31 5.85 -12.75
N HIS A 217 27.64 5.02 -11.77
CA HIS A 217 28.28 3.73 -12.06
C HIS A 217 27.41 2.85 -12.94
N ALA A 218 28.04 2.00 -13.75
CA ALA A 218 27.34 0.98 -14.53
C ALA A 218 26.92 -0.27 -13.71
N ARG A 219 27.22 -0.31 -12.41
CA ARG A 219 26.90 -1.44 -11.51
C ARG A 219 25.40 -1.58 -11.26
N GLN A 220 24.96 -2.80 -10.98
CA GLN A 220 23.54 -3.11 -10.79
C GLN A 220 22.88 -2.33 -9.65
N GLU A 221 23.61 -2.08 -8.56
CA GLU A 221 23.13 -1.30 -7.41
C GLU A 221 22.78 0.16 -7.78
N CYS A 222 23.42 0.72 -8.80
CA CYS A 222 23.17 2.08 -9.28
C CYS A 222 22.17 2.13 -10.43
N SER A 223 21.60 0.98 -10.84
CA SER A 223 20.72 0.90 -12.01
C SER A 223 19.41 1.65 -11.83
N THR A 224 18.76 1.54 -10.67
CA THR A 224 17.50 2.22 -10.37
C THR A 224 17.62 3.75 -10.37
N PRO A 225 18.54 4.38 -9.61
CA PRO A 225 18.68 5.83 -9.66
C PRO A 225 19.11 6.34 -11.03
N ARG A 226 19.99 5.60 -11.74
CA ARG A 226 20.37 5.92 -13.12
C ARG A 226 19.15 5.91 -14.06
N GLU A 227 18.27 4.94 -13.91
CA GLU A 227 17.07 4.81 -14.73
C GLU A 227 16.07 5.94 -14.46
N GLN A 228 15.87 6.28 -13.18
CA GLN A 228 15.04 7.41 -12.79
C GLN A 228 15.56 8.73 -13.37
N TYR A 229 16.87 8.95 -13.29
CA TYR A 229 17.51 10.12 -13.91
C TYR A 229 17.29 10.13 -15.43
N ARG A 230 17.51 8.98 -16.10
CA ARG A 230 17.31 8.85 -17.56
C ARG A 230 15.89 9.24 -17.96
N GLN A 231 14.88 8.72 -17.27
CA GLN A 231 13.47 9.03 -17.58
C GLN A 231 13.17 10.52 -17.43
N GLN A 232 13.68 11.17 -16.37
CA GLN A 232 13.52 12.62 -16.17
C GLN A 232 14.26 13.44 -17.23
N TRP A 233 15.44 12.99 -17.63
CA TRP A 233 16.27 13.60 -18.66
C TRP A 233 15.63 13.49 -20.05
N GLU A 234 15.09 12.32 -20.40
CA GLU A 234 14.33 12.11 -21.64
C GLU A 234 13.04 12.93 -21.66
N ALA A 235 12.30 12.99 -20.54
CA ALA A 235 11.07 13.78 -20.43
C ALA A 235 11.30 15.29 -20.65
N ARG A 236 12.51 15.80 -20.35
CA ARG A 236 12.92 17.18 -20.62
C ARG A 236 13.51 17.39 -22.02
N GLY A 237 13.37 16.41 -22.92
CA GLY A 237 13.87 16.50 -24.29
C GLY A 237 15.36 16.20 -24.42
N GLY A 238 15.92 15.36 -23.55
CA GLY A 238 17.34 15.01 -23.46
C GLY A 238 18.05 14.93 -24.80
N MET A 239 19.05 15.80 -24.99
CA MET A 239 19.86 15.82 -26.22
C MET A 239 20.66 14.52 -26.33
N LYS A 240 20.32 13.68 -27.32
CA LYS A 240 20.92 12.36 -27.65
C LYS A 240 22.20 12.00 -26.88
N GLN A 241 22.13 10.91 -26.11
CA GLN A 241 23.28 10.25 -25.47
C GLN A 241 24.46 10.16 -26.43
N GLN A 242 25.60 10.75 -26.06
CA GLN A 242 26.88 10.40 -26.69
C GLN A 242 27.50 9.24 -25.92
N PRO A 243 27.75 8.08 -26.57
CA PRO A 243 28.63 7.08 -26.00
C PRO A 243 30.05 7.67 -25.94
N SER A 244 30.71 7.46 -24.80
CA SER A 244 32.02 7.99 -24.39
C SER A 244 32.94 8.51 -25.50
N LEU A 245 33.17 9.83 -25.52
CA LEU A 245 34.37 10.39 -26.13
C LEU A 245 35.47 10.37 -25.06
N PHE A 246 36.24 9.28 -25.03
CA PHE A 246 37.63 9.45 -24.63
C PHE A 246 38.23 10.46 -25.62
N THR A 247 38.62 11.63 -25.14
CA THR A 247 39.67 12.40 -25.81
C THR A 247 40.92 11.56 -25.70
N ASP A 248 41.39 11.03 -26.83
CA ASP A 248 42.79 10.68 -26.99
C ASP A 248 43.58 11.95 -26.60
N GLU A 249 44.21 11.93 -25.44
CA GLU A 249 45.28 12.88 -25.16
C GLU A 249 46.38 12.60 -26.19
N GLU A 250 46.58 13.56 -27.10
CA GLU A 250 47.79 13.68 -27.89
C GLU A 250 48.99 13.61 -26.93
N SER A 251 49.70 12.48 -26.97
CA SER A 251 51.04 12.36 -26.40
C SER A 251 51.98 13.34 -27.12
N PRO A 252 52.61 14.32 -26.46
CA PRO A 252 53.74 15.01 -27.02
C PRO A 252 55.03 14.29 -26.60
N ARG A 253 55.68 13.71 -27.62
CA ARG A 253 57.05 13.18 -27.72
C ARG A 253 57.28 11.71 -27.37
#